data_AF-A0A1B6GKX9-F1
#
_entry.id   AF-A0A1B6GKX9-F1
#
_cell.length_a   1.000
_cell.length_b   1.000
_cell.length_c   1.000
_cell.angle_alpha   90.00
_cell.angle_beta   90.00
_cell.angle_gamma   90.00
#
_symmetry.space_group_name_H-M   'P 1'
#
loop_
_entity.id
_entity.type
_entity.pdbx_description
1 polymer ?
#
loop_
_entity_poly.entity_id
_entity_poly.type
_entity_poly.pdbx_seq_one_letter_code
_entity_poly.pdbx_strand_id
1 'polypeptide(L)'
;SMPPIFDMLGLIFFFVSIYAILGYYLFSQMPNSAYFDTLFDSFVSMFVLLTTANFPDVMMPAYAVSKWYCLFFISYLCICLYILMNLMLAVVYETFTNIEREKFRKLLLHKRQACHHAFCLLTTKQNPMKMRFRQFEGLMRYFAPNKSIRDVLLMFKQLNMSNSGALTLDEFCNVYDAVAINWEVQY
;
A
#
# COMPACT_ATOMS: atom_id res chain seq x y z
N SER A 1 -11.95 4.30 -0.69
CA SER A 1 -11.05 3.14 -0.54
C SER A 1 -11.52 2.11 0.46
N MET A 2 -12.22 2.48 1.55
CA MET A 2 -12.70 1.49 2.52
C MET A 2 -13.90 0.58 2.13
N PRO A 3 -14.76 0.88 1.12
CA PRO A 3 -15.94 0.05 0.86
C PRO A 3 -15.66 -1.45 0.62
N PRO A 4 -14.69 -1.84 -0.22
CA PRO A 4 -14.43 -3.27 -0.48
C PRO A 4 -13.94 -4.04 0.75
N ILE A 5 -13.26 -3.35 1.68
CA ILE A 5 -12.74 -3.97 2.91
C ILE A 5 -13.90 -4.27 3.86
N PHE A 6 -14.86 -3.35 3.98
CA PHE A 6 -16.06 -3.58 4.81
C PHE A 6 -16.92 -4.71 4.26
N ASP A 7 -17.04 -4.84 2.93
CA ASP A 7 -17.76 -5.94 2.30
C ASP A 7 -17.12 -7.30 2.65
N MET A 8 -15.79 -7.41 2.58
CA MET A 8 -15.05 -8.63 2.95
C MET A 8 -15.14 -8.95 4.44
N LEU A 9 -15.05 -7.94 5.30
CA LEU A 9 -15.27 -8.12 6.74
C LEU A 9 -16.68 -8.62 7.03
N GLY A 10 -17.69 -8.03 6.40
CA GLY A 10 -19.09 -8.47 6.50
C GLY A 10 -19.27 -9.93 6.08
N LEU A 11 -18.62 -10.34 4.99
CA LEU A 11 -18.63 -11.73 4.52
C LEU A 11 -18.00 -12.69 5.55
N ILE A 12 -16.84 -12.32 6.13
CA ILE A 12 -16.20 -13.13 7.18
C ILE A 12 -17.12 -13.25 8.40
N PHE A 13 -17.67 -12.14 8.89
CA PHE A 13 -18.60 -12.14 10.03
C PHE A 13 -19.85 -13.00 9.76
N PHE A 14 -20.37 -12.98 8.53
CA PHE A 14 -21.48 -13.82 8.12
C PHE A 14 -21.14 -15.31 8.22
N PHE A 15 -20.00 -15.75 7.67
CA PHE A 15 -19.56 -17.14 7.76
C PHE A 15 -19.24 -17.58 9.19
N VAL A 16 -18.57 -16.73 9.98
CA VAL A 16 -18.33 -16.99 11.42
C VAL A 16 -19.66 -17.18 12.15
N SER A 17 -20.67 -16.36 11.86
CA SER A 17 -22.00 -16.47 12.50
C SER A 17 -22.72 -17.76 12.12
N ILE A 18 -22.68 -18.18 10.84
CA ILE A 18 -23.26 -19.45 10.40
C ILE A 18 -22.61 -20.62 11.14
N TYR A 19 -21.28 -20.64 11.19
CA TYR A 19 -20.54 -21.70 11.86
C TYR A 19 -20.71 -21.67 13.38
N ALA A 20 -20.86 -20.50 13.99
CA ALA A 20 -21.18 -20.38 15.41
C ALA A 20 -22.56 -20.99 15.74
N ILE A 21 -23.58 -20.70 14.93
CA ILE A 21 -24.92 -21.27 15.11
C ILE A 21 -24.88 -22.79 14.90
N LEU A 22 -24.20 -23.28 13.86
CA LEU A 22 -24.05 -24.72 13.63
C LEU A 22 -23.29 -25.41 14.76
N GLY A 23 -22.20 -24.80 15.24
CA GLY A 23 -21.40 -25.31 16.36
C GLY A 23 -22.21 -25.40 17.64
N TYR A 24 -23.02 -24.37 17.95
CA TYR A 24 -23.95 -24.39 19.07
C TYR A 24 -24.94 -25.57 18.98
N TYR A 25 -25.58 -25.75 17.82
CA TYR A 25 -26.53 -26.87 17.65
C TYR A 25 -25.86 -28.25 17.73
N LEU A 26 -24.60 -28.37 17.29
CA LEU A 26 -23.89 -29.64 17.24
C LEU A 26 -23.24 -30.02 18.58
N PHE A 27 -22.80 -29.02 19.37
CA PHE A 27 -21.91 -29.23 20.51
C PHE A 27 -22.43 -28.74 21.86
N SER A 28 -23.53 -27.97 21.92
CA SER A 28 -24.06 -27.41 23.18
C SER A 28 -24.42 -28.46 24.24
N GLN A 29 -24.75 -29.69 23.84
CA GLN A 29 -25.12 -30.77 24.77
C GLN A 29 -23.94 -31.68 25.14
N MET A 30 -22.73 -31.37 24.68
CA MET A 30 -21.56 -32.23 24.89
C MET A 30 -20.98 -32.01 26.29
N PRO A 31 -20.73 -33.08 27.06
CA PRO A 31 -20.09 -32.96 28.36
C PRO A 31 -18.69 -32.37 28.22
N ASN A 32 -18.31 -31.46 29.13
CA ASN A 32 -17.01 -30.76 29.17
C ASN A 32 -16.72 -29.78 28.00
N SER A 33 -17.75 -29.21 27.36
CA SER A 33 -17.61 -28.27 26.26
C SER A 33 -18.05 -26.83 26.61
N ALA A 34 -17.25 -26.10 27.40
CA ALA A 34 -17.55 -24.70 27.71
C ALA A 34 -17.53 -23.75 26.49
N TYR A 35 -17.01 -24.22 25.35
CA TYR A 35 -16.82 -23.40 24.14
C TYR A 35 -18.13 -23.11 23.38
N PHE A 36 -19.15 -23.95 23.53
CA PHE A 36 -20.40 -23.90 22.75
C PHE A 36 -21.67 -23.89 23.64
N ASP A 37 -21.54 -23.52 24.91
CA ASP A 37 -22.64 -23.52 25.89
C ASP A 37 -23.76 -22.53 25.55
N THR A 38 -23.38 -21.35 25.05
CA THR A 38 -24.31 -20.34 24.55
C THR A 38 -24.00 -19.96 23.10
N LEU A 39 -24.95 -19.34 22.41
CA LEU A 39 -24.73 -18.80 21.07
C LEU A 39 -23.61 -17.75 21.05
N PHE A 40 -23.49 -16.95 22.12
CA PHE A 40 -22.43 -15.95 22.23
C PHE A 40 -21.06 -16.61 22.43
N ASP A 41 -20.97 -17.60 23.32
CA ASP A 41 -19.72 -18.35 23.54
C ASP A 41 -19.29 -19.07 22.27
N SER A 42 -20.25 -19.65 21.53
CA SER A 42 -20.00 -20.27 20.23
C SER A 42 -19.43 -19.27 19.22
N PHE A 43 -20.00 -18.05 19.17
CA PHE A 43 -19.50 -16.99 18.30
C PHE A 43 -18.08 -16.57 18.68
N VAL A 44 -17.82 -16.35 19.97
CA VAL A 44 -16.48 -15.99 20.47
C VAL A 44 -15.48 -17.11 20.17
N SER A 45 -15.83 -18.36 20.46
CA SER A 45 -14.98 -19.53 20.21
C SER A 45 -14.62 -19.68 18.73
N MET A 46 -15.60 -19.49 17.83
CA MET A 46 -15.34 -19.53 16.38
C MET A 46 -14.55 -18.30 15.92
N PHE A 47 -14.80 -17.12 16.47
CA PHE A 47 -14.01 -15.92 16.16
C PHE A 47 -12.55 -16.04 16.60
N VAL A 48 -12.28 -16.65 17.77
CA VAL A 48 -10.92 -16.95 18.23
C VAL A 48 -10.30 -18.08 17.41
N LEU A 49 -11.10 -19.04 16.92
CA LEU A 49 -10.62 -20.08 16.01
C LEU A 49 -10.24 -19.53 14.63
N LEU A 50 -10.87 -18.44 14.17
CA LEU A 50 -10.48 -17.74 12.94
C LEU A 50 -9.01 -17.30 12.99
N THR A 51 -8.50 -16.94 14.17
CA THR A 51 -7.10 -16.56 14.38
C THR A 51 -6.23 -17.75 14.80
N THR A 52 -6.79 -18.95 14.84
CA THR A 52 -6.16 -20.22 15.27
C THR A 52 -5.62 -20.21 16.70
N ALA A 53 -5.99 -19.23 17.52
CA ALA A 53 -5.41 -19.05 18.85
C ALA A 53 -5.86 -20.09 19.87
N ASN A 54 -7.02 -20.72 19.65
CA ASN A 54 -7.60 -21.76 20.51
C ASN A 54 -7.59 -23.15 19.85
N PHE A 55 -6.86 -23.35 18.75
CA PHE A 55 -6.72 -24.67 18.11
C PHE A 55 -5.47 -25.38 18.67
N PRO A 56 -5.54 -26.68 19.04
CA PRO A 56 -6.66 -27.62 18.85
C PRO A 56 -7.69 -27.64 20.00
N ASP A 57 -7.47 -26.89 21.08
CA ASP A 57 -8.22 -27.00 22.35
C ASP A 57 -9.75 -26.88 22.18
N VAL A 58 -10.23 -25.97 21.33
CA VAL A 58 -11.66 -25.78 21.03
C VAL A 58 -12.30 -27.02 20.38
N MET A 59 -11.53 -27.83 19.67
CA MET A 59 -11.98 -29.04 18.98
C MET A 59 -11.95 -30.28 19.88
N MET A 60 -11.05 -30.32 20.86
CA MET A 60 -10.74 -31.53 21.62
C MET A 60 -11.95 -32.17 22.34
N PRO A 61 -12.86 -31.41 22.98
CA PRO A 61 -14.06 -32.00 23.61
C PRO A 61 -14.96 -32.73 22.62
N ALA A 62 -15.20 -32.12 21.45
CA ALA A 62 -16.01 -32.73 20.40
C ALA A 62 -15.30 -33.97 19.79
N TYR A 63 -13.99 -33.85 19.53
CA TYR A 63 -13.19 -34.92 18.97
C TYR A 63 -13.13 -36.17 19.88
N ALA A 64 -13.08 -35.96 21.20
CA ALA A 64 -13.07 -37.05 22.17
C ALA A 64 -14.37 -37.88 22.15
N VAL A 65 -15.51 -37.26 21.81
CA VAL A 65 -16.80 -37.96 21.67
C VAL A 65 -16.87 -38.71 20.33
N SER A 66 -16.53 -38.06 19.23
CA SER A 66 -16.47 -38.70 17.92
C SER A 66 -15.46 -38.02 17.02
N LYS A 67 -14.58 -38.83 16.41
CA LYS A 67 -13.56 -38.35 15.47
C LYS A 67 -14.16 -37.63 14.27
N TRP A 68 -15.39 -37.96 13.88
CA TRP A 68 -16.09 -37.33 12.75
C TRP A 68 -16.33 -35.83 12.94
N TYR A 69 -16.39 -35.35 14.19
CA TYR A 69 -16.56 -33.92 14.46
C TYR A 69 -15.35 -33.08 14.06
N CYS A 70 -14.17 -33.67 13.82
CA CYS A 70 -13.03 -32.93 13.29
C CYS A 70 -13.34 -32.30 11.92
N LEU A 71 -14.24 -32.91 11.12
CA LEU A 71 -14.60 -32.40 9.80
C LEU A 71 -15.23 -31.01 9.87
N PHE A 72 -15.98 -30.70 10.92
CA PHE A 72 -16.55 -29.36 11.14
C PHE A 72 -15.46 -28.29 11.30
N PHE A 73 -14.46 -28.57 12.13
CA PHE A 73 -13.37 -27.62 12.40
C PHE A 73 -12.43 -27.52 11.18
N ILE A 74 -12.16 -28.64 10.50
CA ILE A 74 -11.36 -28.65 9.27
C ILE A 74 -12.07 -27.85 8.17
N SER A 75 -13.37 -28.05 7.94
CA SER A 75 -14.12 -27.30 6.93
C SER A 75 -14.18 -25.81 7.26
N TYR A 76 -14.32 -25.46 8.54
CA TYR A 76 -14.25 -24.08 9.00
C TYR A 76 -12.90 -23.43 8.68
N LEU A 77 -11.78 -24.09 9.01
CA LEU A 77 -10.44 -23.56 8.74
C LEU A 77 -10.18 -23.47 7.23
N CYS A 78 -10.60 -24.46 6.44
CA CYS A 78 -10.50 -24.40 4.98
C CYS A 78 -11.24 -23.17 4.40
N ILE A 79 -12.48 -22.95 4.80
CA ILE A 79 -13.30 -21.87 4.25
C ILE A 79 -12.89 -20.51 4.82
N CYS A 80 -12.91 -20.36 6.14
CA CYS A 80 -12.75 -19.05 6.77
C CYS A 80 -11.29 -18.61 6.80
N LEU A 81 -10.36 -19.47 7.22
CA LEU A 81 -8.96 -19.10 7.32
C LEU A 81 -8.28 -19.11 5.94
N TYR A 82 -8.33 -20.22 5.21
CA TYR A 82 -7.54 -20.33 3.97
C TYR A 82 -8.17 -19.66 2.76
N ILE A 83 -9.50 -19.62 2.65
CA ILE A 83 -10.15 -18.95 1.51
C ILE A 83 -10.46 -17.49 1.86
N LEU A 84 -11.28 -17.25 2.90
CA LEU A 84 -11.78 -15.89 3.17
C LEU A 84 -10.69 -14.94 3.68
N MET A 85 -9.80 -15.34 4.61
CA MET A 85 -8.73 -14.43 5.07
C MET A 85 -7.72 -14.12 3.97
N ASN A 86 -7.37 -15.10 3.12
CA ASN A 86 -6.47 -14.85 1.98
C ASN A 86 -7.13 -13.95 0.92
N LEU A 87 -8.43 -14.10 0.66
CA LEU A 87 -9.18 -13.19 -0.20
C LEU A 87 -9.21 -11.78 0.39
N MET A 88 -9.48 -11.65 1.69
CA MET A 88 -9.45 -10.37 2.40
C MET A 88 -8.07 -9.70 2.25
N LEU A 89 -6.98 -10.45 2.46
CA LEU A 89 -5.63 -9.95 2.30
C LEU A 89 -5.39 -9.43 0.87
N ALA A 90 -5.83 -10.16 -0.15
CA ALA A 90 -5.71 -9.76 -1.55
C ALA A 90 -6.45 -8.43 -1.83
N VAL A 91 -7.68 -8.29 -1.35
CA VAL A 91 -8.50 -7.07 -1.54
C VAL A 91 -7.90 -5.87 -0.82
N VAL A 92 -7.41 -6.07 0.41
CA VAL A 92 -6.72 -5.02 1.17
C VAL A 92 -5.44 -4.59 0.45
N TYR A 93 -4.66 -5.56 -0.04
CA TYR A 93 -3.43 -5.28 -0.78
C TYR A 93 -3.70 -4.49 -2.06
N GLU A 94 -4.68 -4.90 -2.86
CA GLU A 94 -5.07 -4.20 -4.08
C GLU A 94 -5.53 -2.77 -3.78
N THR A 95 -6.37 -2.60 -2.77
CA THR A 95 -6.86 -1.28 -2.33
C THR A 95 -5.72 -0.38 -1.89
N PHE A 96 -4.80 -0.89 -1.08
CA PHE A 96 -3.64 -0.14 -0.61
C PHE A 96 -2.73 0.27 -1.76
N THR A 97 -2.41 -0.68 -2.64
CA THR A 97 -1.56 -0.46 -3.82
C THR A 97 -2.17 0.58 -4.76
N ASN A 98 -3.49 0.56 -4.95
CA ASN A 98 -4.21 1.56 -5.75
C ASN A 98 -4.13 2.96 -5.15
N ILE A 99 -4.31 3.09 -3.83
CA ILE A 99 -4.16 4.38 -3.13
C ILE A 99 -2.73 4.90 -3.26
N GLU A 100 -1.74 4.04 -3.06
CA GLU A 100 -0.32 4.43 -3.16
C GLU A 100 0.02 4.89 -4.57
N ARG A 101 -0.40 4.14 -5.59
CA ARG A 101 -0.22 4.50 -7.01
C ARG A 101 -0.88 5.84 -7.33
N GLU A 102 -2.11 6.09 -6.85
CA GLU A 102 -2.80 7.35 -7.09
C GLU A 102 -2.10 8.54 -6.40
N LYS A 103 -1.67 8.35 -5.14
CA LYS A 103 -0.87 9.36 -4.42
C LYS A 103 0.43 9.67 -5.16
N PHE A 104 1.17 8.63 -5.57
CA PHE A 104 2.42 8.80 -6.30
C PHE A 104 2.19 9.51 -7.64
N ARG A 105 1.16 9.13 -8.39
CA ARG A 105 0.78 9.79 -9.65
C ARG A 105 0.44 11.27 -9.44
N LYS A 106 -0.35 11.60 -8.41
CA LYS A 106 -0.70 13.00 -8.07
C LYS A 106 0.55 13.81 -7.71
N LEU A 107 1.47 13.24 -6.94
CA LEU A 107 2.74 13.88 -6.59
C LEU A 107 3.61 14.15 -7.82
N LEU A 108 3.75 13.17 -8.73
CA LEU A 108 4.50 13.35 -9.97
C LEU A 108 3.88 14.41 -10.88
N LEU A 109 2.55 14.41 -11.03
CA LEU A 109 1.85 15.41 -11.82
C LEU A 109 2.01 16.81 -11.23
N HIS A 110 1.91 16.94 -9.91
CA HIS A 110 2.11 18.22 -9.23
C HIS A 110 3.54 18.74 -9.40
N LYS A 111 4.56 17.88 -9.26
CA LYS A 111 5.97 18.23 -9.55
C LYS A 111 6.14 18.68 -11.00
N ARG A 112 5.60 17.94 -11.97
CA ARG A 112 5.70 18.30 -13.40
C ARG A 112 5.00 19.63 -13.70
N GLN A 113 3.85 19.88 -13.09
CA GLN A 113 3.12 21.13 -13.24
C GLN A 113 3.89 22.31 -12.63
N ALA A 114 4.51 22.13 -11.46
CA ALA A 114 5.38 23.15 -10.85
C ALA A 114 6.60 23.46 -11.74
N CYS A 115 7.26 22.43 -12.30
CA CYS A 115 8.34 22.61 -13.28
C CYS A 115 7.87 23.38 -14.50
N HIS A 116 6.69 23.06 -15.04
CA HIS A 116 6.11 23.77 -16.18
C HIS A 116 5.90 25.26 -15.87
N HIS A 117 5.26 25.57 -14.74
CA HIS A 117 5.05 26.97 -14.34
C HIS A 117 6.38 27.71 -14.12
N ALA A 118 7.34 27.09 -13.43
CA ALA A 118 8.66 27.67 -13.23
C ALA A 118 9.40 27.91 -14.55
N PHE A 119 9.34 26.97 -15.50
CA PHE A 119 9.96 27.10 -16.82
C PHE A 119 9.37 28.28 -17.60
N CYS A 120 8.04 28.42 -17.63
CA CYS A 120 7.37 29.54 -18.29
C CYS A 120 7.76 30.90 -17.68
N LEU A 121 7.99 30.97 -16.37
CA LEU A 121 8.41 32.22 -15.69
C LEU A 121 9.88 32.56 -15.91
N LEU A 122 10.75 31.56 -16.06
CA LEU A 122 12.19 31.74 -16.20
C LEU A 122 12.62 32.03 -17.65
N THR A 123 11.89 31.53 -18.64
CA THR A 123 12.19 31.77 -20.06
C THR A 123 11.84 33.20 -20.52
N THR A 124 12.55 33.72 -21.52
CA THR A 124 12.29 35.06 -22.05
C THR A 124 11.28 35.00 -23.19
N LYS A 125 10.53 36.09 -23.42
CA LYS A 125 9.58 36.21 -24.55
C LYS A 125 10.20 35.95 -25.93
N GLN A 126 11.51 36.17 -26.07
CA GLN A 126 12.24 35.92 -27.32
C GLN A 126 12.55 34.44 -27.57
N ASN A 127 12.63 33.61 -26.52
CA ASN A 127 12.93 32.17 -26.62
C ASN A 127 12.15 31.40 -25.55
N PRO A 128 10.82 31.23 -25.71
CA PRO A 128 9.97 30.62 -24.68
C PRO A 128 10.20 29.12 -24.49
N MET A 129 10.88 28.46 -25.42
CA MET A 129 11.11 27.01 -25.40
C MET A 129 12.50 26.59 -24.92
N LYS A 130 13.40 27.54 -24.61
CA LYS A 130 14.80 27.25 -24.27
C LYS A 130 15.24 28.05 -23.05
N MET A 131 15.67 27.36 -22.00
CA MET A 131 16.28 27.95 -20.81
C MET A 131 17.81 27.89 -20.89
N ARG A 132 18.47 29.04 -20.82
CA ARG A 132 19.95 29.12 -20.83
C ARG A 132 20.51 28.98 -19.41
N PHE A 133 21.82 28.69 -19.33
CA PHE A 133 22.52 28.53 -18.05
C PHE A 133 22.32 29.70 -17.09
N ARG A 134 22.37 30.96 -17.55
CA ARG A 134 22.16 32.13 -16.67
C ARG A 134 20.82 32.13 -15.94
N GLN A 135 19.75 31.67 -16.59
CA GLN A 135 18.41 31.57 -15.99
C GLN A 135 18.36 30.43 -14.98
N PHE A 136 18.94 29.28 -15.35
CA PHE A 136 19.05 28.12 -14.48
C PHE A 136 19.90 28.40 -13.22
N GLU A 137 21.06 29.04 -13.38
CA GLU A 137 21.91 29.49 -12.28
C GLU A 137 21.15 30.44 -11.34
N GLY A 138 20.40 31.39 -11.89
CA GLY A 138 19.57 32.31 -11.12
C GLY A 138 18.52 31.60 -10.26
N LEU A 139 17.85 30.58 -10.81
CA LEU A 139 16.93 29.73 -10.04
C LEU A 139 17.67 28.97 -8.92
N MET A 140 18.79 28.34 -9.27
CA MET A 140 19.53 27.46 -8.37
C MET A 140 20.11 28.18 -7.15
N ARG A 141 20.44 29.48 -7.28
CA ARG A 141 20.84 30.33 -6.15
C ARG A 141 19.80 30.38 -5.02
N TYR A 142 18.51 30.28 -5.35
CA TYR A 142 17.43 30.27 -4.35
C TYR A 142 16.92 28.86 -4.05
N PHE A 143 16.85 27.99 -5.06
CA PHE A 143 16.30 26.65 -4.92
C PHE A 143 17.24 25.67 -4.21
N ALA A 144 18.55 25.77 -4.45
CA ALA A 144 19.56 24.96 -3.77
C ALA A 144 20.80 25.82 -3.44
N PRO A 145 20.69 26.75 -2.47
CA PRO A 145 21.73 27.74 -2.17
C PRO A 145 23.05 27.12 -1.69
N ASN A 146 23.02 25.88 -1.21
CA ASN A 146 24.20 25.18 -0.70
C ASN A 146 25.05 24.52 -1.80
N LYS A 147 24.58 24.45 -3.05
CA LYS A 147 25.33 23.82 -4.16
C LYS A 147 26.36 24.81 -4.72
N SER A 148 27.57 24.33 -5.00
CA SER A 148 28.61 25.16 -5.61
C SER A 148 28.27 25.50 -7.07
N ILE A 149 28.83 26.58 -7.61
CA ILE A 149 28.61 26.93 -9.02
C ILE A 149 29.08 25.83 -9.98
N ARG A 150 30.11 25.07 -9.59
CA ARG A 150 30.59 23.91 -10.34
C ARG A 150 29.53 22.82 -10.39
N ASP A 151 28.91 22.50 -9.26
CA ASP A 151 27.85 21.48 -9.19
C ASP A 151 26.62 21.92 -9.98
N VAL A 152 26.24 23.19 -9.88
CA VAL A 152 25.13 23.76 -10.67
C VAL A 152 25.42 23.67 -12.18
N LEU A 153 26.68 23.90 -12.60
CA LEU A 153 27.09 23.72 -13.99
C LEU A 153 27.04 22.24 -14.43
N LEU A 154 27.49 21.31 -13.57
CA LEU A 154 27.43 19.87 -13.85
C LEU A 154 25.98 19.39 -13.95
N MET A 155 25.11 19.85 -13.06
CA MET A 155 23.67 19.59 -13.12
C MET A 155 23.06 20.09 -14.43
N PHE A 156 23.36 21.34 -14.84
CA PHE A 156 22.87 21.87 -16.11
C PHE A 156 23.34 21.02 -17.30
N LYS A 157 24.61 20.60 -17.29
CA LYS A 157 25.19 19.76 -18.33
C LYS A 157 24.53 18.37 -18.36
N GLN A 158 24.23 17.79 -17.19
CA GLN A 158 23.55 16.50 -17.08
C GLN A 158 22.10 16.58 -17.60
N LEU A 159 21.39 17.66 -17.31
CA LEU A 159 20.02 17.86 -17.78
C LEU A 159 19.96 18.09 -19.30
N ASN A 160 20.98 18.68 -19.90
CA ASN A 160 21.06 19.01 -21.33
C ASN A 160 21.42 17.80 -22.20
N MET A 161 20.54 16.81 -22.23
CA MET A 161 20.71 15.58 -23.01
C MET A 161 20.75 15.85 -24.53
N SER A 162 20.09 16.91 -24.99
CA SER A 162 20.10 17.35 -26.38
C SER A 162 21.41 17.98 -26.83
N ASN A 163 22.34 18.30 -25.92
CA ASN A 163 23.58 19.04 -26.17
C ASN A 163 23.35 20.38 -26.91
N SER A 164 22.17 20.97 -26.78
CA SER A 164 21.78 22.16 -27.54
C SER A 164 22.31 23.48 -26.95
N GLY A 165 23.03 23.41 -25.83
CA GLY A 165 23.45 24.57 -25.03
C GLY A 165 22.32 25.24 -24.21
N ALA A 166 21.08 24.76 -24.29
CA ALA A 166 19.94 25.21 -23.50
C ALA A 166 19.08 24.02 -23.06
N LEU A 167 18.30 24.19 -21.99
CA LEU A 167 17.34 23.19 -21.53
C LEU A 167 15.98 23.42 -22.15
N THR A 168 15.40 22.35 -22.69
CA THR A 168 13.98 22.26 -23.03
C THR A 168 13.14 22.05 -21.77
N LEU A 169 11.82 22.18 -21.89
CA LEU A 169 10.89 21.96 -20.79
C LEU A 169 11.00 20.53 -20.23
N ASP A 170 11.08 19.52 -21.09
CA ASP A 170 11.15 18.12 -20.69
C ASP A 170 12.48 17.81 -19.98
N GLU A 171 13.60 18.35 -20.48
CA GLU A 171 14.90 18.26 -19.80
C GLU A 171 14.87 18.93 -18.42
N PHE A 172 14.27 20.13 -18.33
CA PHE A 172 14.15 20.85 -17.06
C PHE A 172 13.24 20.15 -16.04
N CYS A 173 12.26 19.34 -16.46
CA CYS A 173 11.40 18.60 -15.54
C CYS A 173 12.17 17.61 -14.64
N ASN A 174 13.35 17.17 -15.07
CA ASN A 174 14.23 16.28 -14.32
C ASN A 174 15.11 17.02 -13.30
N VAL A 175 14.90 18.33 -13.08
CA VAL A 175 15.69 19.14 -12.15
C VAL A 175 15.67 18.58 -10.71
N TYR A 176 14.57 17.98 -10.28
CA TYR A 176 14.48 17.38 -8.94
C TYR A 176 15.48 16.24 -8.74
N ASP A 177 15.73 15.44 -9.78
CA ASP A 177 16.66 14.32 -9.72
C ASP A 177 18.11 14.83 -9.78
N ALA A 178 18.38 15.82 -10.63
CA ALA A 178 19.72 16.42 -10.73
C ALA A 178 20.17 17.09 -9.42
N VAL A 179 19.25 17.68 -8.65
CA VAL A 179 19.56 18.33 -7.35
C VAL A 179 19.96 17.31 -6.29
N ALA A 180 19.39 16.10 -6.34
CA ALA A 180 19.67 15.03 -5.40
C ALA A 180 21.07 14.41 -5.59
N ILE A 181 21.72 14.64 -6.73
CA ILE A 181 23.04 14.09 -7.05
C ILE A 181 24.14 14.92 -6.36
N ASN A 182 25.12 14.21 -5.79
CA ASN A 182 26.39 14.78 -5.33
C ASN A 182 27.48 14.45 -6.35
N TRP A 183 28.31 15.45 -6.64
CA TRP A 183 29.35 15.35 -7.65
C TRP A 183 30.70 15.15 -6.98
N GLU A 184 31.34 14.03 -7.24
CA GLU A 184 32.69 13.74 -6.77
C GLU A 184 33.67 13.65 -7.93
N VAL A 185 34.92 13.97 -7.66
CA VAL A 185 36.00 13.84 -8.65
C VAL A 185 36.48 12.40 -8.59
N GLN A 186 36.37 11.67 -9.71
CA GLN A 186 37.08 10.41 -9.87
C GLN A 186 38.57 10.71 -10.07
N TYR A 187 39.39 10.25 -9.13
CA TYR A 187 40.85 10.27 -9.19
C TYR A 187 41.38 9.02 -9.89
#